data_AF-A0AAJ0BD20-F1
#
_entry.id   AF-A0AAJ0BD20-F1
#
_cell.length_a   1.000
_cell.length_b   1.000
_cell.length_c   1.000
_cell.angle_alpha   90.00
_cell.angle_beta   90.00
_cell.angle_gamma   90.00
#
_symmetry.space_group_name_H-M   'P 1'
#
loop_
_entity.id
_entity.type
_entity.pdbx_description
1 polymer ?
#
loop_
_entity_poly.entity_id
_entity_poly.type
_entity_poly.pdbx_seq_one_letter_code
_entity_poly.pdbx_strand_id
1 'polypeptide(L)'
;MHPSRILRAAHGEKPSITGFDVRRFTKASAVPRYDPWERAEAWRYIGRFSRFNRFKNAFPGLGIATVAFAGYCAYEYMFLKDEHHGHGAEHGEGHH
;
A
#
# COMPACT_ATOMS: atom_id res chain seq x y z
N MET A 1 13.40 -25.92 -26.18
CA MET A 1 12.23 -26.55 -25.52
C MET A 1 12.72 -27.74 -24.71
N HIS A 2 12.50 -27.78 -23.39
CA HIS A 2 12.97 -28.92 -22.56
C HIS A 2 11.88 -30.01 -22.49
N PRO A 3 12.03 -31.15 -23.20
CA PRO A 3 11.05 -32.24 -23.23
C PRO A 3 10.78 -32.87 -21.86
N SER A 4 11.69 -32.66 -20.89
CA SER A 4 11.60 -33.17 -19.53
C SER A 4 10.44 -32.58 -18.71
N ARG A 5 9.97 -31.37 -19.03
CA ARG A 5 8.82 -30.76 -18.30
C ARG A 5 7.48 -31.34 -18.76
N ILE A 6 7.36 -31.65 -20.05
CA ILE A 6 6.14 -32.20 -20.65
C ILE A 6 5.93 -33.65 -20.19
N LEU A 7 6.99 -34.48 -20.20
CA LEU A 7 6.92 -35.86 -19.72
C LEU A 7 6.62 -35.95 -18.21
N ARG A 8 7.05 -34.97 -17.41
CA ARG A 8 6.73 -34.92 -15.98
C ARG A 8 5.27 -34.53 -15.71
N ALA A 9 4.64 -33.77 -16.61
CA ALA A 9 3.21 -33.45 -16.51
C ALA A 9 2.32 -34.65 -16.92
N ALA A 10 2.81 -35.53 -17.79
CA ALA A 10 2.10 -36.73 -18.24
C ALA A 10 1.96 -37.83 -17.15
N HIS A 11 2.83 -37.84 -16.14
CA HIS A 11 2.87 -38.87 -15.10
C HIS A 11 1.99 -38.60 -13.86
N GLY A 12 1.08 -37.63 -13.93
CA GLY A 12 0.26 -37.22 -12.79
C GLY A 12 1.05 -36.44 -11.73
N GLU A 13 0.36 -35.91 -10.73
CA GLU A 13 1.00 -35.16 -9.64
C GLU A 13 1.89 -36.08 -8.80
N LYS A 14 3.11 -35.60 -8.49
CA LYS A 14 4.01 -36.33 -7.60
C LYS A 14 3.34 -36.50 -6.23
N PRO A 15 3.27 -37.73 -5.69
CA PRO A 15 2.71 -37.94 -4.37
C PRO A 15 3.55 -37.19 -3.33
N SER A 16 2.86 -36.44 -2.48
CA SER A 16 3.45 -35.74 -1.35
C SER A 16 3.98 -36.77 -0.34
N ILE A 17 5.26 -36.69 0.01
CA ILE A 17 5.90 -37.54 1.05
C ILE A 17 5.19 -37.39 2.40
N THR A 18 4.65 -36.21 2.67
CA THR A 18 3.95 -35.90 3.92
C THR A 18 2.45 -36.16 3.84
N GLY A 19 1.93 -36.59 2.68
CA GLY A 19 0.49 -36.74 2.43
C GLY A 19 -0.28 -35.42 2.30
N PHE A 20 0.37 -34.26 2.51
CA PHE A 20 -0.23 -32.95 2.34
C PHE A 20 -0.24 -32.52 0.87
N ASP A 21 -1.43 -32.30 0.30
CA ASP A 21 -1.61 -31.83 -1.07
C ASP A 21 -2.07 -30.37 -1.08
N VAL A 22 -1.17 -29.49 -1.53
CA VAL A 22 -1.39 -28.04 -1.61
C VAL A 22 -2.55 -27.71 -2.55
N ARG A 23 -2.69 -28.39 -3.69
CA ARG A 23 -3.74 -28.08 -4.68
C ARG A 23 -5.11 -28.49 -4.17
N ARG A 24 -5.19 -29.63 -3.47
CA ARG A 24 -6.41 -30.06 -2.79
C ARG A 24 -6.79 -29.12 -1.65
N PHE A 25 -5.82 -28.67 -0.86
CA PHE A 25 -6.03 -27.64 0.16
C PHE A 25 -6.55 -26.34 -0.47
N THR A 26 -5.90 -25.84 -1.54
CA THR A 26 -6.30 -24.58 -2.18
C THR A 26 -7.74 -24.63 -2.72
N LYS A 27 -8.16 -25.77 -3.28
CA LYS A 27 -9.55 -26.00 -3.70
C LYS A 27 -10.52 -26.02 -2.53
N ALA A 28 -10.12 -26.61 -1.39
CA ALA A 28 -10.95 -26.72 -0.19
C ALA A 28 -10.99 -25.41 0.63
N SER A 29 -9.93 -24.60 0.60
CA SER A 29 -9.81 -23.33 1.32
C SER A 29 -10.46 -22.16 0.60
N ALA A 30 -11.09 -22.39 -0.55
CA ALA A 30 -11.82 -21.36 -1.26
C ALA A 30 -13.00 -20.89 -0.38
N VAL A 31 -13.24 -19.58 -0.38
CA VAL A 31 -14.37 -19.01 0.36
C VAL A 31 -15.67 -19.62 -0.20
N PRO A 32 -16.51 -20.26 0.62
CA PRO A 32 -17.74 -20.87 0.16
C PRO A 32 -18.64 -19.78 -0.45
N ARG A 33 -19.42 -20.13 -1.48
CA ARG A 33 -20.31 -19.19 -2.17
C ARG A 33 -21.36 -18.57 -1.24
N TYR A 34 -21.72 -19.27 -0.16
CA TYR A 34 -22.67 -18.80 0.85
C TYR A 34 -22.12 -19.15 2.23
N ASP A 35 -21.84 -18.12 3.02
CA ASP A 35 -21.46 -18.27 4.43
C ASP A 35 -22.69 -18.00 5.32
N PRO A 36 -23.19 -18.98 6.07
CA PRO A 36 -24.35 -18.78 6.95
C PRO A 36 -24.09 -17.74 8.06
N TRP A 37 -22.83 -17.42 8.37
CA TRP A 37 -22.45 -16.47 9.42
C TRP A 37 -22.17 -15.07 8.90
N GLU A 38 -22.26 -14.82 7.59
CA GLU A 38 -21.90 -13.54 6.98
C GLU A 38 -22.61 -12.36 7.67
N ARG A 39 -23.92 -12.50 7.91
CA ARG A 39 -24.73 -11.49 8.61
C ARG A 39 -24.34 -11.31 10.07
N ALA A 40 -24.02 -12.41 10.76
CA ALA A 40 -23.61 -12.39 12.15
C ALA A 40 -22.23 -11.74 12.33
N GLU A 41 -21.37 -11.83 11.33
CA GLU A 41 -20.00 -11.31 11.36
C GLU A 41 -19.86 -9.91 10.72
N ALA A 42 -20.91 -9.43 10.05
CA ALA A 42 -20.94 -8.17 9.32
C ALA A 42 -20.61 -6.95 10.20
N TRP A 43 -21.09 -6.92 11.45
CA TRP A 43 -20.92 -5.80 12.39
C TRP A 43 -19.44 -5.41 12.60
N ARG A 44 -18.51 -6.37 12.46
CA ARG A 44 -17.07 -6.16 12.64
C ARG A 44 -16.43 -5.34 11.53
N TYR A 45 -17.08 -5.26 10.36
CA TYR A 45 -16.50 -4.67 9.16
C TYR A 45 -17.33 -3.52 8.57
N ILE A 46 -18.49 -3.23 9.17
CA ILE A 46 -19.38 -2.12 8.77
C ILE A 46 -19.35 -0.98 9.80
N GLY A 47 -19.94 0.16 9.44
CA GLY A 47 -20.06 1.32 10.33
C GLY A 47 -18.70 1.84 10.82
N ARG A 48 -18.52 1.99 12.14
CA ARG A 48 -17.29 2.53 12.76
C ARG A 48 -16.04 1.67 12.47
N PHE A 49 -16.19 0.38 12.21
CA PHE A 49 -15.07 -0.53 11.97
C PHE A 49 -14.76 -0.77 10.48
N SER A 50 -15.42 -0.03 9.59
CA SER A 50 -15.13 -0.08 8.16
C SER A 50 -13.67 0.23 7.86
N ARG A 51 -13.15 -0.31 6.75
CA ARG A 51 -11.76 -0.05 6.30
C ARG A 51 -11.47 1.44 6.23
N PHE A 52 -12.39 2.20 5.65
CA PHE A 52 -12.25 3.66 5.53
C PHE A 52 -12.21 4.36 6.90
N ASN A 53 -13.09 3.98 7.84
CA ASN A 53 -13.14 4.60 9.14
C ASN A 53 -11.91 4.32 10.02
N ARG A 54 -11.19 3.23 9.76
CA ARG A 54 -9.89 2.95 10.38
C ARG A 54 -8.80 3.92 9.92
N PHE A 55 -8.83 4.35 8.65
CA PHE A 55 -7.78 5.19 8.08
C PHE A 55 -8.10 6.68 8.04
N LYS A 56 -9.37 7.09 8.10
CA LYS A 56 -9.75 8.52 8.00
C LYS A 56 -9.13 9.42 9.09
N ASN A 57 -8.71 8.84 10.20
CA ASN A 57 -8.05 9.54 11.31
C ASN A 57 -6.56 9.17 11.43
N ALA A 58 -5.94 8.58 10.40
CA ALA A 58 -4.53 8.17 10.47
C ALA A 58 -3.56 9.36 10.57
N PHE A 59 -3.93 10.52 10.02
CA PHE A 59 -3.12 11.75 10.05
C PHE A 59 -3.93 12.93 10.61
N PRO A 60 -4.20 12.94 11.93
CA PRO A 60 -4.87 14.07 12.54
C PRO A 60 -3.99 15.32 12.39
N GLY A 61 -4.56 16.41 11.88
CA GLY A 61 -3.87 17.69 11.75
C GLY A 61 -3.06 17.89 10.47
N LEU A 62 -2.96 16.91 9.56
CA LEU A 62 -2.26 17.10 8.28
C LEU A 62 -2.82 18.30 7.50
N GLY A 63 -4.14 18.47 7.46
CA GLY A 63 -4.75 19.62 6.79
C GLY A 63 -4.35 20.98 7.39
N ILE A 64 -4.28 21.06 8.73
CA ILE A 64 -3.88 22.30 9.42
C ILE A 64 -2.40 22.57 9.17
N ALA A 65 -1.56 21.55 9.27
CA ALA A 65 -0.13 21.68 9.01
C ALA A 65 0.15 22.14 7.57
N THR A 66 -0.53 21.56 6.58
CA THR A 66 -0.38 21.97 5.18
C THR A 66 -0.79 23.42 4.95
N VAL A 67 -1.91 23.86 5.54
CA VAL A 67 -2.37 25.25 5.41
C VAL A 67 -1.39 26.22 6.09
N ALA A 68 -0.94 25.91 7.31
CA ALA A 68 0.02 26.74 8.03
C ALA A 68 1.35 26.83 7.27
N PHE A 69 1.85 25.70 6.76
CA PHE A 69 3.06 25.64 5.95
C PHE A 69 2.94 26.47 4.68
N ALA A 70 1.84 26.32 3.93
CA ALA A 70 1.60 27.11 2.73
C ALA A 70 1.50 28.62 3.03
N GLY A 71 0.82 29.00 4.13
CA GLY A 71 0.74 30.38 4.60
C GLY A 71 2.11 30.94 4.95
N TYR A 72 2.97 30.15 5.61
CA TYR A 72 4.34 30.53 5.90
C TYR A 72 5.17 30.70 4.62
N CYS A 73 5.10 29.77 3.66
CA CYS A 73 5.80 29.92 2.39
C CYS A 73 5.33 31.15 1.60
N ALA A 74 4.03 31.46 1.61
CA ALA A 74 3.51 32.67 0.98
C ALA A 74 4.00 33.93 1.70
N TYR A 75 4.06 33.92 3.03
CA TYR A 75 4.62 35.01 3.82
C TYR A 75 6.11 35.21 3.52
N GLU A 76 6.91 34.15 3.52
CA GLU A 76 8.32 34.21 3.12
C GLU A 76 8.47 34.74 1.70
N TYR A 77 7.63 34.28 0.77
CA TYR A 77 7.68 34.69 -0.62
C TYR A 77 7.37 36.18 -0.82
N MET A 78 6.38 36.72 -0.10
CA MET A 78 5.89 38.08 -0.30
C MET A 78 6.56 39.13 0.58
N PHE A 79 7.05 38.76 1.77
CA PHE A 79 7.54 39.72 2.77
C PHE A 79 9.03 39.54 3.11
N LEU A 80 9.59 38.33 3.06
CA LEU A 80 11.00 38.11 3.39
C LEU A 80 11.93 38.16 2.17
N LYS A 81 11.40 38.00 0.94
CA LYS A 81 12.19 38.12 -0.30
C LYS A 81 12.57 39.55 -0.68
N ASP A 82 11.80 40.55 -0.25
CA ASP A 82 12.05 41.96 -0.59
C ASP A 82 13.11 42.63 0.32
N GLU A 83 13.51 42.02 1.44
CA GLU A 83 14.50 42.60 2.38
C GLU A 83 15.96 42.10 2.19
N HIS A 84 16.22 41.15 1.28
CA HIS A 84 17.57 40.59 1.06
C HIS A 84 18.08 40.71 -0.38
N HIS A 85 18.42 41.92 -0.80
CA HIS A 85 19.38 42.13 -1.88
C HIS A 85 20.77 42.46 -1.30
N GLY A 86 21.64 41.46 -1.15
CA GLY A 86 23.04 41.68 -0.77
C GLY A 86 23.89 40.43 -0.54
N HIS A 87 24.49 39.91 -1.62
CA HIS A 87 25.67 39.03 -1.72
C HIS A 87 25.58 37.53 -1.33
N GLY A 88 25.68 36.69 -2.37
CA GLY A 88 26.03 35.28 -2.29
C GLY A 88 26.08 34.65 -3.69
N ALA A 89 27.20 34.84 -4.37
CA ALA A 89 27.52 34.40 -5.73
C ALA A 89 27.10 32.95 -6.06
N GLU A 90 26.53 32.78 -7.25
CA GLU A 90 27.05 31.93 -8.33
C GLU A 90 27.99 30.76 -7.91
N HIS A 91 27.62 29.52 -8.26
CA HIS A 91 28.50 28.58 -8.97
C HIS A 91 27.70 27.35 -9.44
N GLY A 92 27.44 27.30 -10.74
CA GLY A 92 27.27 26.06 -11.48
C GLY A 92 28.62 25.46 -11.87
N GLU A 93 28.58 24.15 -12.14
CA GLU A 93 29.47 23.34 -13.00
C GLU A 93 31.01 23.46 -12.92
N GLY A 94 31.65 22.32 -12.58
CA GLY A 94 32.92 21.89 -13.19
C GLY A 94 34.06 21.42 -12.26
N HIS A 95 34.60 20.21 -12.56
CA HIS A 95 35.86 19.58 -12.08
C HIS A 95 35.80 19.03 -10.63
N HIS A 96 36.08 17.76 -10.29
CA HIS A 96 37.03 16.73 -10.75
C HIS A 96 36.47 15.33 -10.46
#